data_AF-A0A4R0XKL0-F1
#
_entry.id   AF-A0A4R0XKL0-F1
#
_cell.length_a   1.000
_cell.length_b   1.000
_cell.length_c   1.000
_cell.angle_alpha   90.00
_cell.angle_beta   90.00
_cell.angle_gamma   90.00
#
_symmetry.space_group_name_H-M   'P 1'
#
loop_
_entity.id
_entity.type
_entity.pdbx_description
1 polymer ?
#
loop_
_entity_poly.entity_id
_entity_poly.type
_entity_poly.pdbx_seq_one_letter_code
_entity_poly.pdbx_strand_id
1 'polypeptide(L)'
;MLEQFLLLGIDRRWCIAEIAIVITFAAGMRNAWVLLAVLVTHPVLWLAVRRDPDQIRCYTRYSRQGDYYEPRQLVRQKVNARPKGFARGLPC
;
A
#
# COMPACT_ATOMS: atom_id res chain seq x y z
N MET A 1 -10.94 7.36 17.78
CA MET A 1 -10.13 7.55 16.57
C MET A 1 -8.72 7.87 17.02
N LEU A 2 -7.72 7.05 16.70
CA LEU A 2 -6.32 7.41 16.98
C LEU A 2 -5.94 8.54 16.02
N GLU A 3 -5.32 9.60 16.53
CA GLU A 3 -4.78 10.70 15.71
C GLU A 3 -3.92 10.13 14.58
N GLN A 4 -4.23 10.51 13.34
CA GLN A 4 -3.41 10.17 12.20
C GLN A 4 -2.11 10.96 12.29
N PHE A 5 -1.00 10.25 12.48
CA PHE A 5 0.33 10.85 12.53
C PHE A 5 0.74 11.28 11.12
N LEU A 6 0.57 12.57 10.83
CA LEU A 6 0.92 13.17 9.55
C LEU A 6 2.42 13.52 9.54
N LEU A 7 3.13 13.05 8.51
CA LEU A 7 4.51 13.39 8.23
C LEU A 7 4.54 14.17 6.91
N LEU A 8 5.02 15.42 6.94
CA LEU A 8 4.95 16.36 5.80
C LEU A 8 3.51 16.56 5.26
N GLY A 9 2.50 16.45 6.13
CA GLY A 9 1.09 16.64 5.73
C GLY A 9 0.43 15.43 5.07
N ILE A 10 1.12 14.28 4.98
CA ILE A 10 0.60 13.00 4.48
C ILE A 10 0.75 11.92 5.56
N ASP A 11 -0.08 10.89 5.56
CA ASP A 11 0.09 9.72 6.42
C ASP A 11 1.51 9.10 6.27
N ARG A 12 2.17 8.81 7.40
CA ARG A 12 3.59 8.38 7.44
C ARG A 12 3.91 7.21 6.49
N ARG A 13 2.98 6.25 6.37
CA ARG A 13 3.16 5.06 5.52
C ARG A 13 3.33 5.42 4.05
N TRP A 14 2.59 6.42 3.58
CA TRP A 14 2.64 6.86 2.19
C TRP A 14 3.89 7.67 1.89
N CYS A 15 4.30 8.55 2.81
CA CYS A 15 5.56 9.27 2.67
C CYS A 15 6.77 8.32 2.62
N ILE A 16 6.80 7.27 3.45
CA ILE A 16 7.85 6.25 3.41
C ILE A 16 7.81 5.46 2.09
N ALA A 17 6.62 5.08 1.62
CA ALA A 17 6.47 4.35 0.36
C ALA A 17 6.97 5.19 -0.83
N GLU A 18 6.63 6.48 -0.89
CA GLU A 18 7.10 7.40 -1.91
C GLU A 18 8.63 7.49 -1.92
N ILE A 19 9.24 7.78 -0.76
CA ILE A 19 10.70 7.88 -0.63
C ILE A 19 11.37 6.56 -1.05
N ALA A 20 10.84 5.41 -0.61
CA ALA A 20 11.38 4.11 -0.97
C ALA A 20 11.32 3.86 -2.49
N ILE A 21 10.22 4.23 -3.16
CA ILE A 21 10.07 4.07 -4.61
C ILE A 21 11.09 4.95 -5.33
N VAL A 22 11.19 6.23 -4.98
CA VAL A 22 12.10 7.16 -5.67
C VAL A 22 13.55 6.74 -5.48
N ILE A 23 13.95 6.36 -4.26
CA ILE A 23 15.31 5.87 -4.00
C ILE A 23 15.60 4.59 -4.80
N THR A 24 14.65 3.65 -4.83
CA THR A 24 14.81 2.39 -5.58
C THR A 24 15.00 2.66 -7.07
N PHE A 25 14.21 3.57 -7.65
CA PHE A 25 14.35 3.97 -9.05
C PHE A 25 15.65 4.71 -9.33
N ALA A 26 16.04 5.65 -8.47
CA ALA A 26 17.30 6.38 -8.59
C ALA A 26 18.51 5.42 -8.56
N ALA A 27 18.48 4.44 -7.66
CA ALA A 27 19.51 3.40 -7.56
C ALA A 27 19.52 2.47 -8.78
N GLY A 28 18.35 2.00 -9.22
CA GLY A 28 18.22 1.12 -10.39
C GLY A 28 18.67 1.77 -11.69
N MET A 29 18.38 3.07 -11.86
CA MET A 29 18.81 3.85 -13.02
C MET A 29 20.22 4.44 -12.88
N ARG A 30 20.83 4.34 -11.70
CA ARG A 30 22.10 5.00 -11.35
C ARG A 30 22.10 6.50 -11.66
N ASN A 31 20.94 7.14 -11.49
CA ASN A 31 20.74 8.54 -11.84
C ASN A 31 20.14 9.31 -10.66
N ALA A 32 20.96 10.15 -10.03
CA ALA A 32 20.56 10.96 -8.89
C ALA A 32 19.51 12.03 -9.24
N TRP A 33 19.40 12.45 -10.51
CA TRP A 33 18.39 13.42 -10.96
C TRP A 33 16.95 12.92 -10.77
N VAL A 34 16.76 11.59 -10.70
CA VAL A 34 15.46 10.96 -10.44
C VAL A 34 14.92 11.35 -9.05
N LEU A 35 15.78 11.71 -8.09
CA LEU A 35 15.35 12.18 -6.77
C LEU A 35 14.49 13.45 -6.85
N LEU A 36 14.67 14.28 -7.88
CA LEU A 36 13.85 15.48 -8.08
C LEU A 36 12.39 15.16 -8.41
N ALA A 37 12.07 13.91 -8.79
CA ALA A 37 10.68 13.50 -9.01
C ALA A 37 9.81 13.71 -7.76
N VAL A 38 10.39 13.65 -6.55
CA VAL A 38 9.70 13.92 -5.28
C VAL A 38 9.04 15.30 -5.27
N LEU A 39 9.64 16.30 -5.91
CA LEU A 39 9.10 17.66 -5.95
C LEU A 39 7.73 17.72 -6.66
N VAL A 40 7.45 16.76 -7.55
CA VAL A 40 6.17 16.65 -8.26
C VAL A 40 5.28 15.59 -7.65
N THR A 41 5.82 14.41 -7.32
CA THR A 41 5.01 13.30 -6.79
C THR A 41 4.44 13.61 -5.41
N HIS A 42 5.19 14.33 -4.57
CA HIS A 42 4.79 14.61 -3.19
C HIS A 42 3.57 15.54 -3.10
N PRO A 43 3.52 16.71 -3.78
CA PRO A 43 2.32 17.56 -3.76
C PRO A 43 1.11 16.88 -4.40
N VAL A 44 1.29 16.04 -5.43
CA VAL A 44 0.20 15.27 -6.03
C VAL A 44 -0.36 14.27 -5.03
N LEU A 45 0.51 13.51 -4.36
CA LEU A 45 0.12 12.56 -3.32
C LEU A 45 -0.55 13.27 -2.14
N TRP A 46 -0.02 14.42 -1.73
CA TRP A 46 -0.59 15.26 -0.68
C TRP A 46 -2.01 15.71 -1.02
N LEU A 47 -2.22 16.21 -2.24
CA LEU A 47 -3.54 16.65 -2.69
C LEU A 47 -4.53 15.49 -2.79
N ALA A 48 -4.06 14.32 -3.26
CA ALA A 48 -4.88 13.11 -3.34
C ALA A 48 -5.32 12.62 -1.95
N VAL A 49 -4.39 12.56 -0.98
CA VAL A 49 -4.68 12.09 0.39
C VAL A 49 -5.57 13.08 1.14
N ARG A 50 -5.39 14.39 0.92
CA ARG A 50 -6.18 15.42 1.59
C ARG A 50 -7.63 15.49 1.09
N ARG A 51 -7.88 15.12 -0.16
CA ARG A 51 -9.22 15.18 -0.77
C ARG A 51 -10.16 14.13 -0.19
N ASP A 52 -9.66 12.92 0.05
CA ASP A 52 -10.44 11.86 0.71
C ASP A 52 -9.51 10.90 1.48
N PRO A 53 -9.29 11.14 2.79
CA PRO A 53 -8.45 10.27 3.61
C PRO A 53 -9.07 8.88 3.83
N ASP A 54 -10.39 8.75 3.73
CA ASP A 54 -11.10 7.50 3.94
C ASP A 54 -11.12 6.61 2.70
N GLN A 55 -11.01 7.18 1.50
CA GLN A 55 -10.95 6.42 0.25
C GLN A 55 -9.87 5.34 0.28
N ILE A 56 -8.67 5.67 0.74
CA ILE A 56 -7.55 4.72 0.83
C ILE A 56 -7.82 3.64 1.86
N ARG A 57 -8.39 4.01 3.01
CA ARG A 57 -8.70 3.08 4.08
C ARG A 57 -9.82 2.12 3.67
N CYS A 58 -10.85 2.63 3.01
CA CYS A 58 -11.90 1.84 2.40
C CYS A 58 -11.31 0.91 1.34
N TYR A 59 -10.56 1.44 0.36
CA TYR A 59 -9.95 0.65 -0.71
C TYR A 59 -9.07 -0.48 -0.16
N THR A 60 -8.21 -0.20 0.82
CA THR A 60 -7.34 -1.22 1.45
C THR A 60 -8.11 -2.25 2.25
N ARG A 61 -9.30 -1.90 2.76
CA ARG A 61 -10.21 -2.85 3.42
C ARG A 61 -10.94 -3.72 2.38
N TYR A 62 -11.43 -3.10 1.30
CA TYR A 62 -12.08 -3.78 0.17
C TYR A 62 -11.12 -4.72 -0.57
N SER A 63 -9.85 -4.35 -0.75
CA SER A 63 -8.86 -5.23 -1.41
C SER A 63 -8.57 -6.52 -0.62
N ARG A 64 -8.91 -6.55 0.66
CA ARG A 64 -8.81 -7.74 1.53
C ARG A 64 -10.14 -8.44 1.75
N GLN A 65 -11.23 -7.98 1.13
CA GLN A 65 -12.53 -8.65 1.26
C GLN A 65 -12.56 -10.03 0.62
N GLY A 66 -11.80 -10.24 -0.47
CA GLY A 66 -11.61 -11.57 -1.06
C GLY A 66 -11.15 -12.59 0.00
N ASP A 67 -10.21 -12.22 0.86
CA ASP A 67 -9.75 -13.13 1.93
C ASP A 67 -10.86 -13.49 2.95
N TYR A 68 -11.88 -12.63 3.11
CA TYR A 68 -12.99 -12.85 4.06
C TYR A 68 -14.17 -13.59 3.45
N TYR A 69 -14.55 -13.24 2.22
CA TYR A 69 -15.79 -13.69 1.58
C TYR A 69 -15.58 -14.73 0.49
N GLU A 70 -14.38 -14.86 -0.07
CA GLU A 70 -14.09 -15.87 -1.10
C GLU A 70 -14.09 -17.26 -0.43
N PRO A 71 -15.01 -18.16 -0.81
CA PRO A 71 -15.04 -19.51 -0.25
C PRO A 71 -13.91 -20.39 -0.79
N ARG A 72 -13.31 -20.00 -1.93
CA ARG A 72 -12.19 -20.71 -2.56
C ARG A 72 -10.87 -20.29 -1.93
N GLN A 73 -10.01 -21.27 -1.70
CA GLN A 73 -8.70 -21.01 -1.12
C GLN A 73 -7.80 -20.34 -2.18
N LEU A 74 -7.34 -19.13 -1.88
CA LEU A 74 -6.34 -18.46 -2.71
C LEU A 74 -4.93 -18.71 -2.16
N VAL A 75 -3.95 -18.73 -3.06
CA VAL A 75 -2.52 -18.95 -2.73
C VAL A 75 -2.00 -17.89 -1.74
N ARG A 76 -2.47 -16.64 -1.89
CA ARG A 76 -2.01 -15.49 -1.09
C ARG A 76 -2.99 -15.07 0.01
N GLN A 77 -4.00 -15.89 0.30
CA GLN A 77 -5.02 -15.59 1.30
C GLN A 77 -4.41 -15.50 2.70
N LYS A 78 -4.55 -14.34 3.34
CA LYS A 78 -3.98 -14.08 4.68
C LYS A 78 -4.98 -14.31 5.80
N VAL A 79 -6.26 -14.08 5.54
CA VAL A 79 -7.37 -14.24 6.50
C VAL A 79 -8.27 -15.39 6.05
N ASN A 80 -8.88 -16.13 6.98
CA ASN A 80 -9.70 -17.33 6.72
C ASN A 80 -9.00 -18.43 5.88
N ALA A 81 -7.67 -18.49 5.90
CA ALA A 81 -6.94 -19.56 5.20
C ALA A 81 -7.21 -20.92 5.86
N ARG A 82 -7.26 -21.98 5.05
CA ARG A 82 -7.41 -23.37 5.53
C ARG A 82 -6.34 -23.75 6.57
N PRO A 83 -6.62 -24.72 7.46
CA PRO A 83 -5.63 -25.25 8.39
C PRO A 83 -4.40 -25.82 7.68
N LYS A 84 -3.24 -25.80 8.36
CA LYS A 84 -2.01 -26.42 7.83
C LYS A 84 -2.27 -27.92 7.57
N GLY A 85 -1.88 -28.41 6.39
CA GLY A 85 -2.13 -29.79 5.96
C GLY A 85 -3.40 -30.00 5.10
N PHE A 86 -4.33 -29.04 5.06
CA PHE A 86 -5.57 -29.13 4.27
C PHE A 86 -5.49 -28.36 2.94
N ALA A 87 -4.45 -28.64 2.14
CA ALA A 87 -4.18 -27.93 0.88
C ALA A 87 -4.11 -26.39 1.02
N ARG A 88 -3.68 -25.89 2.18
CA ARG A 88 -3.51 -24.45 2.43
C ARG A 88 -2.47 -23.87 1.48
N GLY A 89 -2.83 -22.79 0.80
CA GLY A 89 -1.94 -22.09 -0.14
C GLY A 89 -1.88 -22.72 -1.54
N LEU A 90 -2.69 -23.75 -1.80
CA LEU A 90 -2.91 -24.28 -3.14
C LEU A 90 -4.20 -23.68 -3.71
N PRO A 91 -4.22 -23.28 -4.99
CA PRO A 91 -5.48 -22.95 -5.65
C PRO A 91 -6.30 -24.23 -5.76
N CYS A 92 -7.57 -24.15 -5.36
CA CYS A 92 -8.56 -25.18 -5.62
C CYS A 92 -9.26 -24.94 -6.96
#